data_AF-A0A947ICU2-F1
#
_entry.id   AF-A0A947ICU2-F1
#
_cell.length_a   1.000
_cell.length_b   1.000
_cell.length_c   1.000
_cell.angle_alpha   90.00
_cell.angle_beta   90.00
_cell.angle_gamma   90.00
#
_symmetry.space_group_name_H-M   'P 1'
#
loop_
_entity.id
_entity.type
_entity.pdbx_description
1 polymer ?
#
loop_
_entity_poly.entity_id
_entity_poly.type
_entity_poly.pdbx_seq_one_letter_code
_entity_poly.pdbx_strand_id
1 'polypeptide(L)'
;MPRPKTGNEAKVVGVQINQKIIPEHRGPGRNHAPEKYTKATVPLFDRQIAALDEIRAAIKRETGASVMRAEIIRAALDTVLEAKIDLTSVRPEPEFKNGDLKRLISSRLKPKP
;
A
#
# COMPACT_ATOMS: atom_id res chain seq x y z
N MET A 1 41.06 45.55 16.73
CA MET A 1 41.61 44.45 15.91
C MET A 1 40.74 43.19 16.07
N PRO A 2 40.57 42.38 15.01
CA PRO A 2 39.77 41.14 14.99
C PRO A 2 40.59 39.81 15.06
N ARG A 3 39.97 38.76 15.67
CA ARG A 3 40.04 37.26 15.48
C ARG A 3 41.41 36.52 15.62
N PRO A 4 41.50 35.15 15.72
CA PRO A 4 40.48 34.07 15.69
C PRO A 4 40.63 32.82 16.65
N LYS A 5 39.52 32.04 16.74
CA LYS A 5 39.29 30.56 16.69
C LYS A 5 39.91 29.56 17.68
N THR A 6 39.06 28.64 18.17
CA THR A 6 39.09 27.13 18.08
C THR A 6 38.03 26.61 19.08
N GLY A 7 37.16 25.62 18.86
CA GLY A 7 36.84 24.67 17.80
C GLY A 7 35.50 23.99 18.16
N ASN A 8 34.78 23.50 17.16
CA ASN A 8 33.46 22.85 17.24
C ASN A 8 33.59 21.39 17.71
N GLU A 9 32.78 20.94 18.67
CA GLU A 9 32.48 19.51 18.83
C GLU A 9 30.98 19.23 19.08
N ALA A 10 30.40 18.54 18.10
CA ALA A 10 29.23 17.66 18.07
C ALA A 10 28.02 17.92 19.00
N LYS A 11 26.96 18.49 18.42
CA LYS A 11 25.58 18.30 18.89
C LYS A 11 25.15 16.84 18.66
N VAL A 12 24.97 16.07 19.73
CA VAL A 12 24.13 14.86 19.69
C VAL A 12 22.68 15.31 19.79
N VAL A 13 21.98 15.37 18.65
CA VAL A 13 20.54 15.63 18.61
C VAL A 13 19.83 14.34 19.00
N GLY A 14 19.52 14.21 20.28
CA GLY A 14 18.56 13.21 20.76
C GLY A 14 17.20 13.49 20.15
N VAL A 15 16.70 12.52 19.39
CA VAL A 15 15.39 12.55 18.72
C VAL A 15 14.30 12.71 19.79
N GLN A 16 13.64 13.88 19.81
CA GLN A 16 12.43 14.07 20.58
C GLN A 16 11.27 13.38 19.85
N ILE A 17 10.91 12.18 20.32
CA ILE A 17 9.66 11.51 19.95
C ILE A 17 8.50 12.30 20.56
N ASN A 18 7.85 13.09 19.72
CA ASN A 18 6.64 13.86 20.06
C ASN A 18 5.47 12.88 20.31
N GLN A 19 5.28 12.46 21.56
CA GLN A 19 4.12 11.68 21.96
C GLN A 19 2.88 12.58 21.97
N LYS A 20 2.04 12.43 20.95
CA LYS A 20 0.75 13.10 20.88
C LYS A 20 -0.23 12.43 21.84
N ILE A 21 -0.58 13.11 22.92
CA ILE A 21 -1.60 12.68 23.89
C ILE A 21 -2.96 12.60 23.18
N ILE A 22 -3.59 11.43 23.17
CA ILE A 22 -4.93 11.21 22.59
C ILE A 22 -5.96 11.38 23.72
N PRO A 23 -6.93 12.31 23.63
CA PRO A 23 -7.91 12.51 24.68
C PRO A 23 -8.89 11.33 24.78
N GLU A 24 -9.08 10.81 25.99
CA GLU A 24 -10.04 9.75 26.31
C GLU A 24 -11.48 10.29 26.32
N HIS A 25 -12.16 10.27 25.19
CA HIS A 25 -13.63 10.27 25.15
C HIS A 25 -14.06 9.14 24.22
N ARG A 26 -14.22 7.93 24.79
CA ARG A 26 -14.65 6.73 24.07
C ARG A 26 -16.16 6.75 23.93
N GLY A 27 -16.64 7.24 22.78
CA GLY A 27 -18.01 7.01 22.34
C GLY A 27 -18.31 5.51 22.18
N PRO A 28 -19.59 5.12 22.19
CA PRO A 28 -20.02 3.73 22.27
C PRO A 28 -19.62 2.94 21.00
N GLY A 29 -18.99 1.78 21.22
CA GLY A 29 -18.88 0.70 20.23
C GLY A 29 -17.99 0.96 19.02
N ARG A 30 -16.66 0.85 19.16
CA ARG A 30 -15.80 0.54 18.01
C ARG A 30 -15.64 -0.98 17.90
N ASN A 31 -16.50 -1.56 17.06
CA ASN A 31 -16.44 -2.96 16.65
C ASN A 31 -15.09 -3.23 15.95
N HIS A 32 -14.39 -4.26 16.41
CA HIS A 32 -13.12 -4.83 15.92
C HIS A 32 -11.94 -3.87 15.78
N ALA A 33 -10.86 -4.14 16.53
CA ALA A 33 -9.59 -3.49 16.27
C ALA A 33 -9.15 -3.77 14.82
N PRO A 34 -8.71 -2.75 14.07
CA PRO A 34 -8.28 -2.95 12.69
C PRO A 34 -7.12 -3.94 12.64
N GLU A 35 -7.11 -4.81 11.63
CA GLU A 35 -6.03 -5.77 11.39
C GLU A 35 -4.68 -5.05 11.29
N LYS A 36 -3.65 -5.65 11.87
CA LYS A 36 -2.29 -5.10 11.80
C LYS A 36 -1.78 -5.19 10.36
N TYR A 37 -1.41 -4.04 9.79
CA TYR A 37 -0.78 -3.98 8.48
C TYR A 37 0.74 -3.75 8.59
N THR A 38 1.47 -4.19 7.56
CA THR A 38 2.88 -3.83 7.34
C THR A 38 2.99 -3.03 6.05
N LYS A 39 3.77 -1.94 6.05
CA LYS A 39 3.95 -1.10 4.86
C LYS A 39 4.88 -1.80 3.87
N ALA A 40 4.41 -2.00 2.64
CA ALA A 40 5.20 -2.46 1.51
C ALA A 40 5.33 -1.37 0.44
N THR A 41 6.48 -1.31 -0.23
CA THR A 41 6.72 -0.40 -1.36
C THR A 41 6.68 -1.22 -2.65
N VAL A 42 5.77 -0.88 -3.56
CA VAL A 42 5.59 -1.59 -4.83
C VAL A 42 5.72 -0.59 -5.97
N PRO A 43 6.68 -0.78 -6.90
CA PRO A 43 6.74 0.02 -8.11
C PRO A 43 5.57 -0.33 -9.02
N LEU A 44 4.84 0.69 -9.46
CA LEU A 44 3.74 0.58 -10.42
C LEU A 44 4.06 1.44 -11.63
N PHE A 45 3.65 0.99 -12.80
CA PHE A 45 3.72 1.81 -14.00
C PHE A 45 2.73 2.98 -13.90
N ASP A 46 3.04 4.11 -14.54
CA ASP A 46 2.17 5.29 -14.53
C ASP A 46 0.73 4.97 -14.98
N ARG A 47 0.60 4.13 -16.01
CA ARG A 47 -0.71 3.65 -16.49
C ARG A 47 -1.52 2.91 -15.41
N GLN A 48 -0.87 2.18 -14.51
CA GLN A 48 -1.54 1.46 -13.42
C GLN A 48 -1.97 2.43 -12.32
N ILE A 49 -1.15 3.46 -12.03
CA ILE A 49 -1.51 4.52 -11.09
C ILE A 49 -2.72 5.30 -11.59
N ALA A 50 -2.71 5.70 -12.86
CA ALA A 50 -3.84 6.40 -13.49
C ALA A 50 -5.13 5.56 -13.42
N ALA A 51 -5.07 4.27 -13.76
CA ALA A 51 -6.21 3.37 -13.67
C ALA A 51 -6.75 3.23 -12.22
N LEU A 52 -5.86 3.18 -11.21
CA LEU A 52 -6.29 3.14 -9.81
C LEU A 52 -7.00 4.44 -9.38
N ASP A 53 -6.55 5.58 -9.86
CA ASP A 53 -7.18 6.88 -9.57
C ASP A 53 -8.53 7.02 -10.25
N GLU A 54 -8.66 6.53 -11.49
CA GLU A 54 -9.95 6.47 -12.20
C GLU A 54 -10.97 5.60 -11.45
N ILE A 55 -10.57 4.40 -11.00
CA ILE A 55 -11.43 3.53 -10.19
C ILE A 55 -11.86 4.25 -8.90
N ARG A 56 -10.93 4.92 -8.24
CA ARG A 56 -11.21 5.68 -7.01
C ARG A 56 -12.20 6.81 -7.26
N ALA A 57 -12.02 7.56 -8.34
CA ALA A 57 -12.92 8.63 -8.73
C ALA A 57 -14.32 8.09 -9.06
N ALA A 58 -14.40 6.96 -9.77
CA ALA A 58 -15.66 6.28 -10.05
C ALA A 58 -16.38 5.85 -8.77
N ILE A 59 -15.70 5.18 -7.84
CA ILE A 59 -16.30 4.79 -6.55
C ILE A 59 -16.81 6.02 -5.80
N LYS A 60 -16.03 7.10 -5.76
CA LYS A 60 -16.43 8.35 -5.09
C LYS A 60 -17.66 8.98 -5.75
N ARG A 61 -17.73 8.95 -7.08
CA ARG A 61 -18.87 9.46 -7.84
C ARG A 61 -20.15 8.67 -7.58
N GLU A 62 -20.06 7.33 -7.60
CA GLU A 62 -21.24 6.46 -7.46
C GLU A 62 -21.73 6.33 -6.01
N THR A 63 -20.80 6.25 -5.05
CA THR A 63 -21.14 5.90 -3.65
C THR A 63 -20.95 7.06 -2.67
N GLY A 64 -20.27 8.13 -3.08
CA GLY A 64 -19.83 9.18 -2.16
C GLY A 64 -18.69 8.77 -1.23
N ALA A 65 -18.21 7.51 -1.25
CA ALA A 65 -17.13 7.04 -0.40
C ALA A 65 -15.74 7.39 -0.98
N SER A 66 -14.77 7.70 -0.11
CA SER A 66 -13.36 7.86 -0.51
C SER A 66 -12.57 6.63 -0.12
N VAL A 67 -12.04 5.91 -1.10
CA VAL A 67 -11.22 4.70 -0.92
C VAL A 67 -9.76 5.01 -1.21
N MET A 68 -8.79 4.41 -0.53
CA MET A 68 -7.36 4.54 -0.80
C MET A 68 -6.88 3.56 -1.87
N ARG A 69 -5.83 3.91 -2.64
CA ARG A 69 -5.20 2.98 -3.60
C ARG A 69 -4.80 1.64 -2.93
N ALA A 70 -4.31 1.70 -1.70
CA ALA A 70 -3.92 0.51 -0.92
C ALA A 70 -5.12 -0.38 -0.53
N GLU A 71 -6.33 0.17 -0.40
CA GLU A 71 -7.53 -0.63 -0.14
C GLU A 71 -7.95 -1.39 -1.39
N ILE A 72 -7.91 -0.74 -2.56
CA ILE A 72 -8.20 -1.39 -3.85
C ILE A 72 -7.21 -2.52 -4.11
N ILE A 73 -5.91 -2.28 -3.91
CA ILE A 73 -4.86 -3.29 -4.11
C ILE A 73 -5.02 -4.46 -3.14
N ARG A 74 -5.33 -4.19 -1.86
CA ARG A 74 -5.58 -5.26 -0.87
C ARG A 74 -6.80 -6.09 -1.24
N ALA A 75 -7.93 -5.47 -1.55
CA ALA A 75 -9.13 -6.18 -1.96
C ALA A 75 -8.90 -7.06 -3.20
N ALA A 76 -8.13 -6.57 -4.18
CA ALA A 76 -7.74 -7.37 -5.33
C ALA A 76 -6.86 -8.57 -4.95
N LEU A 77 -5.90 -8.38 -4.04
CA LEU A 77 -5.06 -9.47 -3.53
C LEU A 77 -5.89 -10.50 -2.74
N ASP A 78 -6.75 -10.04 -1.84
CA ASP A 78 -7.64 -10.90 -1.05
C ASP A 78 -8.53 -11.75 -1.96
N THR A 79 -9.09 -11.15 -3.01
CA THR A 79 -9.87 -11.89 -4.02
C THR A 79 -9.05 -12.99 -4.70
N VAL A 80 -7.78 -12.73 -5.02
CA VAL A 80 -6.88 -13.74 -5.63
C VAL A 80 -6.58 -14.87 -4.63
N LEU A 81 -6.35 -14.53 -3.36
CA LEU A 81 -6.08 -15.50 -2.29
C LEU A 81 -7.31 -16.35 -1.96
N GLU A 82 -8.48 -15.74 -1.85
CA GLU A 82 -9.78 -16.40 -1.62
C GLU A 82 -10.14 -17.36 -2.77
N ALA A 83 -9.88 -16.94 -4.01
CA ALA A 83 -10.05 -17.78 -5.19
C ALA A 83 -9.02 -18.94 -5.28
N LYS A 84 -8.06 -19.03 -4.33
CA LYS A 84 -7.00 -20.04 -4.27
C LYS A 84 -6.27 -20.21 -5.60
N ILE A 85 -6.04 -19.11 -6.31
CA ILE A 85 -5.34 -19.13 -7.58
C ILE A 85 -3.88 -19.52 -7.31
N ASP A 86 -3.46 -20.67 -7.82
CA ASP A 86 -2.06 -21.10 -7.72
C ASP A 86 -1.17 -20.24 -8.61
N LEU A 87 -0.38 -19.36 -7.98
CA LEU A 87 0.61 -18.50 -8.62
C LEU A 87 2.02 -19.12 -8.66
N THR A 88 2.23 -20.29 -8.05
CA THR A 88 3.56 -20.91 -7.94
C THR A 88 4.03 -21.55 -9.24
N SER A 89 3.10 -21.80 -10.17
CA SER A 89 3.38 -22.34 -11.51
C SER A 89 4.13 -21.38 -12.44
N VAL A 90 4.32 -20.11 -12.05
CA VAL A 90 5.13 -19.17 -12.86
C VAL A 90 6.61 -19.43 -12.59
N ARG A 91 7.28 -20.08 -13.54
CA ARG A 91 8.71 -20.36 -13.44
C ARG A 91 9.53 -19.08 -13.68
N PRO A 92 10.44 -18.69 -12.77
CA PRO A 92 11.47 -17.69 -13.02
C PRO A 92 12.52 -18.28 -13.96
N GLU A 93 12.24 -18.29 -15.26
CA GLU A 93 13.30 -18.29 -16.26
C GLU A 93 13.90 -16.89 -16.37
N PRO A 94 15.13 -16.71 -16.90
CA PRO A 94 15.76 -15.39 -17.07
C PRO A 94 14.92 -14.40 -17.89
N GLU A 95 13.83 -14.88 -18.51
CA GLU A 95 12.83 -14.10 -19.21
C GLU A 95 11.49 -13.99 -18.46
N PHE A 96 11.49 -13.82 -17.13
CA PHE A 96 10.28 -13.51 -16.38
C PHE A 96 9.70 -12.17 -16.87
N LYS A 97 8.93 -12.22 -17.96
CA LYS A 97 8.28 -11.07 -18.55
C LYS A 97 7.06 -10.81 -17.70
N ASN A 98 6.84 -9.55 -17.33
CA ASN A 98 5.66 -9.08 -16.57
C ASN A 98 4.30 -9.56 -17.15
N GLY A 99 4.29 -10.13 -18.36
CA GLY A 99 3.14 -10.76 -18.99
C GLY A 99 2.74 -12.14 -18.43
N ASP A 100 3.66 -12.92 -17.86
CA ASP A 100 3.36 -14.33 -17.53
C ASP A 100 2.46 -14.48 -16.30
N LEU A 101 2.73 -13.71 -15.24
CA LEU A 101 1.83 -13.58 -14.08
C LEU A 101 0.46 -13.04 -14.49
N LYS A 102 0.43 -11.99 -15.33
CA LYS A 102 -0.82 -11.42 -15.82
C LYS A 102 -1.64 -12.46 -16.62
N ARG A 103 -0.98 -13.25 -17.48
CA ARG A 103 -1.62 -14.31 -18.29
C ARG A 103 -2.20 -15.40 -17.40
N LEU A 104 -1.43 -15.88 -16.41
CA LEU A 104 -1.89 -16.89 -15.47
C LEU A 104 -3.12 -16.41 -14.70
N ILE A 105 -3.04 -15.25 -14.04
CA ILE A 105 -4.18 -14.67 -13.30
C ILE A 105 -5.39 -14.50 -14.23
N SER A 106 -5.19 -13.98 -15.44
CA SER A 106 -6.28 -13.79 -16.41
C SER A 106 -6.93 -15.10 -16.85
N SER A 107 -6.16 -16.18 -17.03
CA SER A 107 -6.72 -17.50 -17.38
C SER A 107 -7.56 -18.12 -16.28
N ARG A 108 -7.31 -17.74 -15.02
CA ARG A 108 -7.97 -18.30 -13.83
C ARG A 108 -9.17 -17.46 -13.39
N LEU A 109 -9.18 -16.17 -13.71
CA LEU A 109 -10.30 -15.25 -13.42
C LEU A 109 -11.41 -15.25 -14.48
N LYS A 110 -11.16 -15.73 -15.71
CA LYS A 110 -12.22 -15.76 -16.73
C LYS A 110 -13.33 -16.74 -16.31
N PRO A 111 -14.59 -16.30 -16.20
CA PRO A 111 -15.69 -17.22 -16.01
C PRO A 111 -15.75 -18.18 -17.21
N LYS A 112 -15.94 -19.47 -16.93
CA LYS A 112 -16.28 -20.46 -17.96
C LYS A 112 -17.59 -19.98 -18.62
N PRO A 113 -17.67 -19.91 -19.97
CA PRO A 113 -18.89 -19.48 -20.65
C PRO A 113 -20.07 -20.39 -20.33
#